data_AF-A0A976M547-F1
#
_entry.id   AF-A0A976M547-F1
#
_cell.length_a   1.000
_cell.length_b   1.000
_cell.length_c   1.000
_cell.angle_alpha   90.00
_cell.angle_beta   90.00
_cell.angle_gamma   90.00
#
_symmetry.space_group_name_H-M   'P 1'
#
loop_
_entity.id
_entity.type
_entity.pdbx_description
1 polymer ?
#
loop_
_entity_poly.entity_id
_entity_poly.type
_entity_poly.pdbx_seq_one_letter_code
_entity_poly.pdbx_strand_id
1 'polypeptide(L)'
;MGRFKLFNCFGKPKSADNSQILKLKAQRDDLDQHKSALEGRLADFNDLCLKFLKENNRDQALFVLKRKALVSKQLSVLEDFSFKILELISETETSLMEADVIKNLEIGAKLLDEVNKELKRKELDAFSDSDKENINQIAESLGVVTRHFEVDDLELVQELDLLTSDLNSISYDQPSNRSTPKENPQFDLDLSRLKSLSQNNSVANSTNRSETAAPAE
;
A
#
# COMPACT_ATOMS: atom_id res chain seq x y z
N MET A 1 -34.54 -12.81 -47.99
CA MET A 1 -33.25 -13.03 -47.30
C MET A 1 -33.24 -12.08 -46.11
N GLY A 2 -33.40 -12.48 -44.85
CA GLY A 2 -32.71 -13.57 -44.17
C GLY A 2 -31.80 -12.92 -43.12
N ARG A 3 -32.28 -12.84 -41.88
CA ARG A 3 -31.70 -12.14 -40.71
C ARG A 3 -30.30 -12.62 -40.35
N PHE A 4 -29.42 -11.70 -39.94
CA PHE A 4 -28.45 -11.95 -38.86
C PHE A 4 -28.24 -10.65 -38.05
N LYS A 5 -29.15 -10.39 -37.10
CA LYS A 5 -28.81 -9.60 -35.91
C LYS A 5 -28.27 -10.59 -34.90
N LEU A 6 -26.96 -10.79 -34.91
CA LEU A 6 -26.25 -11.65 -33.97
C LEU A 6 -25.31 -10.79 -33.15
N PHE A 7 -25.39 -10.99 -31.84
CA PHE A 7 -24.50 -10.53 -30.77
C PHE A 7 -24.48 -9.02 -30.45
N ASN A 8 -25.12 -8.69 -29.32
CA ASN A 8 -24.33 -8.14 -28.23
C ASN A 8 -24.92 -8.55 -26.87
N CYS A 9 -24.55 -9.74 -26.40
CA CYS A 9 -24.72 -10.20 -25.03
C CYS A 9 -23.43 -9.90 -24.26
N PHE A 10 -23.07 -8.61 -24.12
CA PHE A 10 -22.01 -8.19 -23.22
C PHE A 10 -22.67 -7.44 -22.05
N GLY A 11 -22.52 -8.00 -20.85
CA GLY A 11 -22.98 -7.39 -19.61
C GLY A 11 -22.50 -5.94 -19.53
N LYS A 12 -23.35 -5.04 -19.03
CA LYS A 12 -23.05 -3.61 -18.90
C LYS A 12 -21.68 -3.43 -18.23
N PRO A 13 -20.64 -2.98 -18.95
CA PRO A 13 -19.30 -2.95 -18.38
C PRO A 13 -19.12 -1.73 -17.47
N LYS A 14 -17.98 -1.67 -16.78
CA LYS A 14 -17.26 -0.45 -16.35
C LYS A 14 -17.10 0.52 -17.55
N SER A 15 -18.20 1.02 -18.08
CA SER A 15 -18.34 1.39 -19.49
C SER A 15 -18.03 2.86 -19.75
N ALA A 16 -18.22 3.72 -18.77
CA ALA A 16 -17.95 5.14 -18.91
C ALA A 16 -16.46 5.39 -19.17
N ASP A 17 -15.58 4.88 -18.31
CA ASP A 17 -14.14 5.15 -18.36
C ASP A 17 -13.50 4.50 -19.60
N ASN A 18 -13.83 3.24 -19.86
CA ASN A 18 -13.38 2.54 -21.07
C ASN A 18 -13.92 3.21 -22.35
N SER A 19 -15.13 3.80 -22.32
CA SER A 19 -15.64 4.55 -23.49
C SER A 19 -14.86 5.83 -23.76
N GLN A 20 -14.27 6.46 -22.75
CA GLN A 20 -13.45 7.66 -22.93
C GLN A 20 -12.12 7.31 -23.60
N ILE A 21 -11.45 6.26 -23.12
CA ILE A 21 -10.22 5.74 -23.75
C ILE A 21 -10.48 5.33 -25.20
N LEU A 22 -11.61 4.68 -25.48
CA LEU A 22 -12.01 4.33 -26.84
C LEU A 22 -12.21 5.56 -27.74
N LYS A 23 -12.79 6.65 -27.22
CA LYS A 23 -12.93 7.91 -27.98
C LYS A 23 -11.58 8.54 -28.29
N LEU A 24 -10.66 8.58 -27.33
CA LEU A 24 -9.31 9.11 -27.54
C LEU A 24 -8.54 8.28 -28.58
N LYS A 25 -8.67 6.95 -28.53
CA LYS A 25 -8.08 6.04 -29.52
C LYS A 25 -8.68 6.25 -30.91
N ALA A 26 -10.01 6.41 -31.01
CA ALA A 26 -10.65 6.74 -32.28
C ALA A 26 -10.15 8.07 -32.85
N GLN A 27 -10.01 9.11 -32.01
CA GLN A 27 -9.45 10.39 -32.43
C GLN A 27 -8.01 10.27 -32.93
N ARG A 28 -7.17 9.47 -32.27
CA ARG A 28 -5.81 9.17 -32.76
C ARG A 28 -5.84 8.53 -34.15
N ASP A 29 -6.68 7.51 -34.32
CA ASP A 29 -6.78 6.78 -35.58
C ASP A 29 -7.26 7.70 -36.73
N ASP A 30 -8.20 8.61 -36.44
CA ASP A 30 -8.63 9.65 -37.37
C ASP A 30 -7.45 10.58 -37.75
N LEU A 31 -6.66 11.04 -36.76
CA LEU A 31 -5.48 11.87 -37.03
C LEU A 31 -4.44 11.15 -37.89
N ASP A 32 -4.20 9.86 -37.64
CA ASP A 32 -3.26 9.05 -38.41
C ASP A 32 -3.74 8.86 -39.86
N GLN A 33 -5.05 8.67 -40.06
CA GLN A 33 -5.65 8.64 -41.40
C GLN A 33 -5.46 9.98 -42.12
N HIS A 34 -5.70 11.10 -41.44
CA HIS A 34 -5.47 12.44 -41.99
C HIS A 34 -4.00 12.69 -42.31
N LYS A 35 -3.07 12.22 -41.47
CA LYS A 35 -1.63 12.29 -41.70
C LYS A 35 -1.24 11.56 -42.99
N SER A 36 -1.66 10.31 -43.13
CA SER A 36 -1.36 9.50 -44.32
C SER A 36 -1.90 10.15 -45.60
N ALA A 37 -3.10 10.73 -45.54
CA ALA A 37 -3.68 11.46 -46.67
C ALA A 37 -2.88 12.72 -47.05
N LEU A 38 -2.34 13.46 -46.07
CA LEU A 38 -1.50 14.64 -46.33
C LEU A 38 -0.12 14.26 -46.85
N GLU A 39 0.47 13.15 -46.39
CA GLU A 39 1.73 12.61 -46.91
C GLU A 39 1.61 12.22 -48.40
N GLY A 40 0.52 11.56 -48.78
CA GLY A 40 0.23 11.26 -50.19
C GLY A 40 0.15 12.54 -51.04
N ARG A 41 -0.58 13.55 -50.55
CA ARG A 41 -0.67 14.85 -51.22
C ARG A 41 0.69 15.57 -51.32
N LEU A 42 1.57 15.39 -50.33
CA LEU A 42 2.93 15.93 -50.35
C LEU A 42 3.78 15.30 -51.47
N ALA A 43 3.65 13.99 -51.67
CA ALA A 43 4.27 13.28 -52.79
C ALA A 43 3.74 13.81 -54.13
N ASP A 44 2.42 14.00 -54.27
CA ASP A 44 1.81 14.57 -55.48
C ASP A 44 2.36 15.97 -55.80
N PHE A 45 2.54 16.82 -54.80
CA PHE A 45 3.12 18.16 -55.01
C PHE A 45 4.59 18.11 -55.42
N ASN A 46 5.37 17.12 -54.95
CA ASN A 46 6.74 16.92 -55.44
C ASN A 46 6.75 16.57 -56.92
N ASP A 47 5.89 15.63 -57.33
CA ASP A 47 5.79 15.21 -58.72
C ASP A 47 5.31 16.33 -59.64
N LEU A 48 4.31 17.11 -59.19
CA LEU A 48 3.82 18.29 -59.92
C LEU A 48 4.90 19.37 -60.03
N CYS A 49 5.67 19.62 -58.97
CA CYS A 49 6.76 20.58 -59.01
C CYS A 49 7.84 20.15 -60.01
N LEU A 50 8.19 18.86 -60.04
CA LEU A 50 9.15 18.32 -61.02
C LEU A 50 8.64 18.45 -62.46
N LYS A 51 7.34 18.27 -62.70
CA LYS A 51 6.73 18.49 -64.02
C LYS A 51 6.82 19.94 -64.46
N PHE A 52 6.43 20.90 -63.61
CA PHE A 52 6.49 22.32 -63.96
C PHE A 52 7.93 22.85 -64.14
N LEU A 53 8.90 22.28 -63.44
CA LEU A 53 10.32 22.57 -63.66
C LEU A 53 10.80 22.08 -65.03
N LYS A 54 10.36 20.90 -65.49
CA LYS A 54 10.66 20.39 -66.84
C LYS A 54 10.02 21.25 -67.93
N GLU A 55 8.83 21.77 -67.68
CA GLU A 55 8.09 22.66 -68.59
C GLU A 55 8.59 24.13 -68.55
N ASN A 56 9.65 24.42 -67.77
CA ASN A 56 10.20 25.77 -67.55
C ASN A 56 9.19 26.81 -67.02
N ASN A 57 8.07 26.36 -66.45
CA ASN A 57 7.06 27.24 -65.86
C ASN A 57 7.38 27.54 -64.39
N ARG A 58 8.21 28.56 -64.16
CA ARG A 58 8.67 28.94 -62.81
C ARG A 58 7.57 29.43 -61.88
N ASP A 59 6.60 30.18 -62.39
CA ASP A 59 5.55 30.78 -61.57
C ASP A 59 4.63 29.70 -60.97
N GLN A 60 4.27 28.70 -61.78
CA GLN A 60 3.48 27.56 -61.32
C GLN A 60 4.27 26.66 -60.36
N ALA A 61 5.57 26.43 -60.62
CA ALA A 61 6.42 25.69 -59.70
C ALA A 61 6.53 26.37 -58.33
N LEU A 62 6.68 27.70 -58.29
CA LEU A 62 6.70 28.47 -57.04
C LEU A 62 5.37 28.37 -56.28
N PHE A 63 4.24 28.42 -56.99
CA PHE A 63 2.92 28.26 -56.38
C PHE A 63 2.75 26.88 -55.73
N VAL A 64 3.16 25.82 -56.43
CA VAL A 64 3.14 24.45 -55.90
C VAL A 64 4.03 24.32 -54.66
N LEU A 65 5.24 24.90 -54.68
CA LEU A 65 6.14 24.89 -53.52
C LEU A 65 5.55 25.63 -52.31
N LYS A 66 4.88 26.77 -52.51
CA LYS A 66 4.16 27.46 -51.42
C LYS A 66 3.07 26.58 -50.82
N ARG A 67 2.30 25.90 -51.67
CA ARG A 67 1.24 24.99 -51.22
C ARG A 67 1.80 23.77 -50.49
N LYS A 68 2.93 23.23 -50.97
CA LYS A 68 3.71 22.18 -50.30
C LYS A 68 4.13 22.61 -48.89
N ALA A 69 4.68 23.81 -48.75
CA ALA A 69 5.11 24.33 -47.45
C ALA A 69 3.95 24.47 -46.45
N LEU A 70 2.78 24.93 -46.91
CA LEU A 70 1.59 25.02 -46.06
C LEU A 70 1.13 23.64 -45.57
N VAL A 71 1.10 22.64 -46.45
CA VAL A 71 0.72 21.27 -46.10
C VAL A 71 1.74 20.63 -45.16
N SER A 72 3.03 20.87 -45.37
CA SER A 72 4.08 20.43 -44.45
C SER A 72 3.90 21.04 -43.05
N LYS A 73 3.53 22.31 -42.96
CA LYS A 73 3.22 22.96 -41.68
C LYS A 73 1.98 22.34 -41.01
N GLN A 74 0.93 22.04 -41.78
CA GLN A 74 -0.26 21.36 -41.27
C GLN A 74 0.08 19.96 -40.73
N LEU A 75 0.95 19.23 -41.42
CA LEU A 75 1.41 17.90 -41.01
C LEU A 75 2.15 17.97 -39.67
N SER A 76 3.09 18.93 -39.51
CA SER A 76 3.80 19.12 -38.24
C SER A 76 2.84 19.42 -37.07
N VAL A 77 1.85 20.27 -37.28
CA VAL A 77 0.82 20.56 -36.26
C VAL A 77 0.01 19.30 -35.93
N LEU A 78 -0.28 18.47 -36.93
CA LEU A 78 -1.01 17.21 -36.73
C LEU A 78 -0.20 16.19 -35.93
N GLU A 79 1.11 16.12 -36.15
CA GLU A 79 2.03 15.27 -35.38
C GLU A 79 2.07 15.69 -33.91
N ASP A 80 2.14 16.99 -33.64
CA ASP A 80 2.07 17.52 -32.27
C ASP A 80 0.75 17.16 -31.59
N PHE A 81 -0.38 17.23 -32.32
CA PHE A 81 -1.68 16.82 -31.78
C PHE A 81 -1.77 15.31 -31.56
N SER A 82 -1.23 14.48 -32.47
CA SER A 82 -1.19 13.03 -32.29
C SER A 82 -0.38 12.65 -31.04
N PHE A 83 0.76 13.30 -30.82
CA PHE A 83 1.56 13.11 -29.60
C PHE A 83 0.79 13.48 -28.33
N LYS A 84 0.08 14.62 -28.33
CA LYS A 84 -0.75 15.03 -27.19
C LYS A 84 -1.88 14.04 -26.90
N ILE A 85 -2.53 13.49 -27.92
CA ILE A 85 -3.57 12.46 -27.72
C ILE A 85 -2.95 11.19 -27.11
N LEU A 86 -1.76 10.79 -27.57
CA LEU A 86 -1.07 9.63 -27.00
C LEU A 86 -0.72 9.85 -25.51
N GLU A 87 -0.23 11.04 -25.16
CA GLU A 87 0.04 11.43 -23.78
C GLU A 87 -1.24 11.34 -22.91
N LEU A 88 -2.34 11.92 -23.39
CA LEU A 88 -3.64 11.86 -22.71
C LEU A 88 -4.15 10.42 -22.54
N ILE A 89 -3.99 9.56 -23.55
CA ILE A 89 -4.35 8.13 -23.43
C ILE A 89 -3.52 7.48 -22.31
N SER A 90 -2.20 7.69 -22.30
CA SER A 90 -1.32 7.13 -21.29
C SER A 90 -1.67 7.64 -19.88
N GLU A 91 -1.95 8.94 -19.74
CA GLU A 91 -2.32 9.56 -18.47
C GLU A 91 -3.66 8.98 -17.95
N THR A 92 -4.68 8.89 -18.81
CA THR A 92 -5.97 8.31 -18.42
C THR A 92 -5.88 6.83 -18.06
N GLU A 93 -5.09 6.04 -18.78
CA GLU A 93 -4.86 4.62 -18.46
C GLU A 93 -4.14 4.45 -17.12
N THR A 94 -3.14 5.30 -16.85
CA THR A 94 -2.41 5.31 -15.57
C THR A 94 -3.32 5.68 -14.42
N SER A 95 -4.12 6.74 -14.57
CA SER A 95 -5.09 7.17 -13.55
C SER A 95 -6.14 6.10 -13.25
N LEU A 96 -6.62 5.38 -14.27
CA LEU A 96 -7.55 4.26 -14.08
C LEU A 96 -6.90 3.12 -13.31
N MET A 97 -5.63 2.79 -13.62
CA MET A 97 -4.87 1.77 -12.91
C MET A 97 -4.65 2.16 -11.44
N GLU A 98 -4.28 3.41 -11.17
CA GLU A 98 -4.10 3.95 -9.82
C GLU A 98 -5.40 3.87 -9.01
N ALA A 99 -6.53 4.25 -9.62
CA ALA A 99 -7.84 4.16 -8.99
C ALA A 99 -8.22 2.70 -8.65
N ASP A 100 -7.97 1.76 -9.55
CA ASP A 100 -8.20 0.34 -9.28
C ASP A 100 -7.28 -0.20 -8.17
N VAL A 101 -6.02 0.25 -8.09
CA VAL A 101 -5.09 -0.10 -6.99
C VAL A 101 -5.61 0.42 -5.65
N ILE A 102 -5.97 1.70 -5.57
CA ILE A 102 -6.50 2.32 -4.34
C ILE A 102 -7.76 1.58 -3.87
N LYS A 103 -8.67 1.27 -4.79
CA LYS A 103 -9.88 0.52 -4.49
C LYS A 103 -9.58 -0.87 -3.93
N ASN A 104 -8.60 -1.57 -4.49
CA ASN A 104 -8.20 -2.89 -4.00
C ASN A 104 -7.55 -2.81 -2.61
N LEU A 105 -6.76 -1.77 -2.34
CA LEU A 105 -6.20 -1.52 -1.00
C LEU A 105 -7.31 -1.22 0.01
N GLU A 106 -8.32 -0.45 -0.37
CA GLU A 106 -9.48 -0.17 0.50
C GLU A 106 -10.28 -1.44 0.82
N ILE A 107 -10.52 -2.29 -0.18
CA ILE A 107 -11.17 -3.60 0.01
C ILE A 107 -10.33 -4.49 0.92
N GLY A 108 -9.01 -4.54 0.69
CA GLY A 108 -8.08 -5.29 1.52
C GLY A 108 -8.06 -4.81 2.98
N ALA A 109 -8.08 -3.50 3.21
CA ALA A 109 -8.16 -2.91 4.54
C ALA A 109 -9.47 -3.27 5.25
N LYS A 110 -10.61 -3.18 4.56
CA LYS A 110 -11.92 -3.58 5.10
C LYS A 110 -11.96 -5.06 5.46
N LEU A 111 -11.44 -5.92 4.59
CA LEU A 111 -11.37 -7.36 4.84
C LEU A 111 -10.46 -7.69 6.03
N LEU A 112 -9.33 -7.00 6.16
CA LEU A 112 -8.43 -7.16 7.30
C LEU A 112 -9.10 -6.72 8.61
N ASP A 113 -9.87 -5.64 8.59
CA ASP A 113 -10.65 -5.19 9.75
C ASP A 113 -11.73 -6.21 10.15
N GLU A 114 -12.40 -6.82 9.18
CA GLU A 114 -13.39 -7.88 9.42
C GLU A 114 -12.73 -9.14 10.01
N VAL A 115 -11.64 -9.60 9.41
CA VAL A 115 -10.86 -10.75 9.92
C VAL A 115 -10.35 -10.47 11.33
N ASN A 116 -9.83 -9.27 11.59
CA ASN A 116 -9.35 -8.88 12.93
C ASN A 116 -10.49 -8.87 13.97
N LYS A 117 -11.70 -8.44 13.59
CA LYS A 117 -12.89 -8.51 14.46
C LYS A 117 -13.29 -9.96 14.75
N GLU A 118 -13.28 -10.84 13.75
CA GLU A 118 -13.59 -12.26 13.96
C GLU A 118 -12.56 -12.97 14.84
N LEU A 119 -11.26 -12.68 14.64
CA LEU A 119 -10.18 -13.25 15.44
C LEU A 119 -10.30 -12.80 16.91
N LYS A 120 -10.48 -11.51 17.17
CA LYS A 120 -10.69 -10.99 18.55
C LYS A 120 -11.89 -11.62 19.23
N ARG A 121 -12.98 -11.88 18.49
CA ARG A 121 -14.16 -12.56 19.05
C ARG A 121 -13.86 -13.99 19.45
N LYS A 122 -13.20 -14.76 18.57
CA LYS A 122 -12.81 -16.15 18.84
C LYS A 122 -11.83 -16.28 19.99
N GLU A 123 -10.83 -15.38 20.04
CA GLU A 123 -9.85 -15.34 21.13
C GLU A 123 -10.51 -14.96 22.46
N LEU A 124 -11.42 -13.97 22.47
CA LEU A 124 -12.15 -13.60 23.69
C LEU A 124 -13.01 -14.75 24.21
N ASP A 125 -13.72 -15.46 23.33
CA ASP A 125 -14.61 -16.58 23.72
C ASP A 125 -13.80 -17.78 24.24
N ALA A 126 -12.62 -18.07 23.67
CA ALA A 126 -11.76 -19.16 24.12
C ALA A 126 -10.94 -18.82 25.39
N PHE A 127 -10.52 -17.56 25.53
CA PHE A 127 -9.68 -17.09 26.65
C PHE A 127 -10.50 -16.75 27.91
N SER A 128 -11.82 -16.49 27.81
CA SER A 128 -12.59 -16.03 28.98
C SER A 128 -13.01 -17.13 29.95
N ASP A 129 -13.48 -18.26 29.44
CA ASP A 129 -14.11 -19.27 30.31
C ASP A 129 -13.09 -20.34 30.73
N SER A 130 -12.32 -20.88 29.78
CA SER A 130 -11.28 -21.87 30.06
C SER A 130 -10.22 -21.34 31.03
N ASP A 131 -9.72 -20.12 30.84
CA ASP A 131 -8.62 -19.62 31.67
C ASP A 131 -9.06 -19.15 33.05
N LYS A 132 -10.29 -18.64 33.21
CA LYS A 132 -10.84 -18.36 34.54
C LYS A 132 -11.01 -19.65 35.34
N GLU A 133 -11.49 -20.71 34.69
CA GLU A 133 -11.66 -22.02 35.32
C GLU A 133 -10.30 -22.64 35.66
N ASN A 134 -9.33 -22.58 34.75
CA ASN A 134 -7.96 -23.03 34.99
C ASN A 134 -7.27 -22.23 36.11
N ILE A 135 -7.41 -20.90 36.15
CA ILE A 135 -6.85 -20.05 37.20
C ILE A 135 -7.49 -20.38 38.56
N ASN A 136 -8.81 -20.60 38.60
CA ASN A 136 -9.50 -20.99 39.82
C ASN A 136 -9.06 -22.39 40.30
N GLN A 137 -8.93 -23.37 39.40
CA GLN A 137 -8.41 -24.69 39.72
C GLN A 137 -6.97 -24.64 40.23
N ILE A 138 -6.12 -23.82 39.61
CA ILE A 138 -4.75 -23.59 40.07
C ILE A 138 -4.77 -22.96 41.47
N ALA A 139 -5.59 -21.93 41.70
CA ALA A 139 -5.70 -21.28 43.01
C ALA A 139 -6.23 -22.23 44.10
N GLU A 140 -7.21 -23.08 43.78
CA GLU A 140 -7.73 -24.10 44.68
C GLU A 140 -6.67 -25.15 45.00
N SER A 141 -5.99 -25.67 43.98
CA SER A 141 -4.90 -26.63 44.14
C SER A 141 -3.75 -26.04 44.96
N LEU A 142 -3.39 -24.77 44.74
CA LEU A 142 -2.37 -24.08 45.51
C LEU A 142 -2.81 -23.87 46.96
N GLY A 143 -4.08 -23.53 47.20
CA GLY A 143 -4.65 -23.42 48.54
C GLY A 143 -4.71 -24.75 49.28
N VAL A 144 -4.96 -25.87 48.58
CA VAL A 144 -4.88 -27.23 49.13
C VAL A 144 -3.43 -27.62 49.42
N VAL A 145 -2.50 -27.29 48.52
CA VAL A 145 -1.07 -27.54 48.67
C VAL A 145 -0.50 -26.74 49.85
N THR A 146 -0.82 -25.45 49.98
CA THR A 146 -0.40 -24.62 51.12
C THR A 146 -0.90 -25.16 52.44
N ARG A 147 -2.16 -25.65 52.51
CA ARG A 147 -2.69 -26.33 53.70
C ARG A 147 -1.99 -27.65 54.05
N HIS A 148 -1.35 -28.30 53.07
CA HIS A 148 -0.54 -29.51 53.31
C HIS A 148 0.92 -29.20 53.65
N PHE A 149 1.38 -27.97 53.44
CA PHE A 149 2.71 -27.49 53.83
C PHE A 149 2.70 -26.63 55.11
N GLU A 150 1.54 -26.46 55.77
CA GLU A 150 1.48 -25.98 57.15
C GLU A 150 2.09 -27.07 58.05
N VAL A 151 3.40 -26.97 58.26
CA VAL A 151 4.12 -27.78 59.24
C VAL A 151 3.80 -27.20 60.61
N ASP A 152 3.42 -28.04 61.56
CA ASP A 152 3.18 -27.59 62.94
C ASP A 152 4.52 -27.16 63.56
N ASP A 153 4.65 -25.87 63.86
CA ASP A 153 5.83 -25.31 64.51
C ASP A 153 6.14 -26.03 65.84
N LEU A 154 5.12 -26.59 66.51
CA LEU A 154 5.31 -27.38 67.74
C LEU A 154 6.05 -28.70 67.49
N GLU A 155 5.74 -29.37 66.37
CA GLU A 155 6.36 -30.64 65.98
C GLU A 155 7.81 -30.41 65.53
N LEU A 156 8.07 -29.31 64.82
CA LEU A 156 9.42 -28.87 64.45
C LEU A 156 10.29 -28.53 65.65
N VAL A 157 9.74 -27.82 66.65
CA VAL A 157 10.47 -27.49 67.89
C VAL A 157 10.79 -28.78 68.67
N GLN A 158 9.88 -29.75 68.69
CA GLN A 158 10.14 -31.04 69.33
C GLN A 158 11.24 -31.84 68.61
N GLU A 159 11.24 -31.89 67.28
CA GLU A 159 12.30 -32.52 66.50
C GLU A 159 13.65 -31.81 66.70
N LEU A 160 13.64 -30.47 66.76
CA LEU A 160 14.83 -29.66 67.03
C LEU A 160 15.39 -29.94 68.43
N ASP A 161 14.54 -30.03 69.46
CA ASP A 161 14.95 -30.36 70.82
C ASP A 161 15.55 -31.77 70.90
N LEU A 162 15.02 -32.75 70.16
CA LEU A 162 15.60 -34.09 70.06
C LEU A 162 16.99 -34.06 69.38
N LEU A 163 17.11 -33.38 68.24
CA LEU A 163 18.37 -33.28 67.50
C LEU A 163 19.44 -32.49 68.26
N THR A 164 19.07 -31.45 69.00
CA THR A 164 20.00 -30.64 69.81
C THR A 164 20.37 -31.30 71.13
N SER A 165 19.48 -32.10 71.71
CA SER A 165 19.80 -32.97 72.86
C SER A 165 20.85 -34.01 72.49
N ASP A 166 20.81 -34.55 71.27
CA ASP A 166 21.80 -35.48 70.75
C ASP A 166 23.13 -34.80 70.33
N LEU A 167 23.10 -33.51 69.95
CA LEU A 167 24.26 -32.78 69.40
C LEU A 167 25.05 -31.91 70.38
N ASN A 168 24.70 -31.87 71.68
CA ASN A 168 25.36 -31.00 72.67
C ASN A 168 26.81 -31.43 73.05
N SER A 169 27.54 -32.08 72.14
CA SER A 169 28.92 -32.53 72.32
C SER A 169 29.90 -32.12 71.20
N ILE A 170 29.52 -31.30 70.21
CA ILE A 170 30.46 -30.87 69.15
C ILE A 170 30.28 -29.39 68.79
N SER A 171 31.26 -28.58 69.21
CA SER A 171 31.49 -27.20 68.76
C SER A 171 32.40 -27.23 67.54
N TYR A 172 32.06 -26.53 66.44
CA TYR A 172 33.05 -25.90 65.55
C TYR A 172 32.50 -24.73 64.73
N ASP A 173 33.35 -23.71 64.67
CA ASP A 173 33.25 -22.44 63.94
C ASP A 173 33.16 -22.59 62.41
N GLN A 174 32.33 -21.74 61.82
CA GLN A 174 32.36 -21.35 60.39
C GLN A 174 33.64 -20.55 60.11
N PRO A 175 34.22 -20.61 58.89
CA PRO A 175 33.83 -19.56 57.94
C PRO A 175 34.01 -19.83 56.42
N SER A 176 33.22 -19.05 55.67
CA SER A 176 33.60 -18.26 54.50
C SER A 176 33.83 -18.95 53.15
N ASN A 177 32.81 -18.77 52.30
CA ASN A 177 32.86 -17.93 51.09
C ASN A 177 34.10 -18.04 50.20
N ARG A 178 33.92 -18.60 48.99
CA ARG A 178 34.84 -18.45 47.86
C ARG A 178 34.08 -17.96 46.65
N SER A 179 34.22 -16.66 46.41
CA SER A 179 33.96 -15.95 45.17
C SER A 179 34.76 -16.52 43.99
N THR A 180 34.34 -16.21 42.76
CA THR A 180 35.14 -15.75 41.59
C THR A 180 34.28 -15.90 40.29
N PRO A 181 34.67 -15.34 39.13
CA PRO A 181 34.17 -14.03 38.70
C PRO A 181 33.93 -13.94 37.15
N LYS A 182 33.64 -12.70 36.70
CA LYS A 182 33.92 -12.12 35.36
C LYS A 182 32.95 -12.31 34.18
N GLU A 183 32.45 -11.13 33.78
CA GLU A 183 32.47 -10.50 32.44
C GLU A 183 31.69 -11.16 31.29
N ASN A 184 30.55 -10.54 30.96
CA ASN A 184 29.98 -10.55 29.61
C ASN A 184 30.11 -9.14 28.99
N PRO A 185 30.47 -9.02 27.70
CA PRO A 185 30.55 -7.73 27.04
C PRO A 185 29.14 -7.15 26.86
N GLN A 186 29.00 -5.91 27.30
CA GLN A 186 27.77 -5.14 27.29
C GLN A 186 27.41 -4.72 25.86
N PHE A 187 26.28 -5.22 25.35
CA PHE A 187 25.67 -4.70 24.12
C PHE A 187 24.97 -3.38 24.46
N ASP A 188 25.56 -2.25 24.06
CA ASP A 188 24.91 -0.95 24.15
C ASP A 188 23.87 -0.81 23.02
N LEU A 189 22.59 -0.95 23.39
CA LEU A 189 21.47 -0.64 22.51
C LEU A 189 21.17 0.86 22.62
N ASP A 190 21.53 1.63 21.60
CA ASP A 190 21.36 3.09 21.60
C ASP A 190 19.89 3.50 21.39
N LEU A 191 19.16 3.63 22.50
CA LEU A 191 17.73 3.99 22.59
C LEU A 191 17.40 5.42 22.12
N SER A 192 18.42 6.22 21.80
CA SER A 192 18.29 7.60 21.33
C SER A 192 17.49 7.73 20.02
N ARG A 193 17.59 6.72 19.14
CA ARG A 193 16.96 6.73 17.81
C ARG A 193 15.45 6.50 17.80
N LEU A 194 14.90 5.87 18.84
CA LEU A 194 13.46 5.59 18.92
C LEU A 194 12.65 6.80 19.42
N LYS A 195 13.30 7.74 20.11
CA LYS A 195 12.62 8.92 20.68
C LYS A 195 12.29 9.99 19.63
N SER A 196 13.09 10.10 18.57
CA SER A 196 12.87 11.08 17.48
C SER A 196 11.72 10.70 16.54
N LEU A 197 11.35 9.43 16.44
CA LEU A 197 10.23 8.97 15.63
C LEU A 197 8.87 9.17 16.31
N SER A 198 8.82 9.18 17.65
CA SER A 198 7.58 9.38 18.41
C SER A 198 7.16 10.85 18.47
N GLN A 199 8.11 11.79 18.51
CA GLN A 199 7.80 13.22 18.61
C GLN A 199 7.36 13.86 17.29
N ASN A 200 7.67 13.26 16.14
CA ASN A 200 7.25 13.79 14.84
C ASN A 200 5.79 13.48 14.48
N ASN A 201 5.13 12.56 15.21
CA ASN A 201 3.75 12.17 14.94
C ASN A 201 2.69 12.89 15.81
N SER A 202 3.07 13.74 16.78
CA SER A 202 2.10 14.49 17.58
C SER A 202 1.80 15.90 17.05
N VAL A 203 2.63 16.46 16.16
CA VAL A 203 2.48 17.84 15.66
C VAL A 203 1.63 17.93 14.39
N ALA A 204 1.35 16.82 13.70
CA ALA A 204 0.54 16.83 12.47
C ALA A 204 -0.98 16.83 12.72
N ASN A 205 -1.45 16.64 13.96
CA ASN A 205 -2.87 16.43 14.25
C ASN A 205 -3.61 17.60 14.91
N SER A 206 -3.01 18.80 14.98
CA SER A 206 -3.63 19.99 15.60
C SER A 206 -3.91 21.17 14.66
N THR A 207 -3.65 21.05 13.35
CA THR A 207 -3.68 22.21 12.42
C THR A 207 -4.83 22.21 11.39
N ASN A 208 -5.91 21.45 11.60
CA ASN A 208 -7.08 21.48 10.69
C ASN A 208 -8.41 21.49 11.46
N ARG A 209 -8.65 22.47 12.33
CA ARG A 209 -9.99 22.64 12.93
C ARG A 209 -10.47 24.08 13.20
N SER A 210 -9.95 25.09 12.51
CA SER A 210 -10.49 26.44 12.66
C SER A 210 -10.29 27.30 11.42
N GLU A 211 -11.11 27.09 10.38
CA GLU A 211 -11.43 28.12 9.41
C GLU A 211 -12.65 27.71 8.57
N THR A 212 -13.83 28.14 8.99
CA THR A 212 -15.02 28.40 8.14
C THR A 212 -16.05 29.13 9.00
N ALA A 213 -15.85 30.44 9.18
CA ALA A 213 -16.91 31.34 9.64
C ALA A 213 -17.60 31.92 8.40
N ALA A 214 -18.90 31.69 8.30
CA ALA A 214 -19.79 32.26 7.29
C ALA A 214 -19.96 33.78 7.50
N PRO A 215 -20.08 34.59 6.44
CA PRO A 215 -20.57 35.96 6.55
C PRO A 215 -22.10 35.97 6.51
N ALA A 216 -22.70 36.59 7.51
CA ALA A 216 -24.09 37.05 7.49
C ALA A 216 -24.08 38.55 7.23
N GLU A 217 -24.63 38.97 6.09
CA GLU A 217 -25.53 40.12 5.87
C GLU A 217 -25.90 40.20 4.38
#